data_AF-A0A350AXA3-F1
#
_entry.id   AF-A0A350AXA3-F1
#
_cell.length_a   1.000
_cell.length_b   1.000
_cell.length_c   1.000
_cell.angle_alpha   90.00
_cell.angle_beta   90.00
_cell.angle_gamma   90.00
#
_symmetry.space_group_name_H-M   'P 1'
#
loop_
_entity.id
_entity.type
_entity.pdbx_description
1 polymer ?
#
loop_
_entity_poly.entity_id
_entity_poly.type
_entity_poly.pdbx_seq_one_letter_code
_entity_poly.pdbx_strand_id
1 'polypeptide(L)'
;TPIHTRSERLLKKYCKKLGVELPEKPQEWKGEGQTNPFYCAMVEELDYYVGQMFDYLETTEDPRWPGHMLSENTYIIFTSDNGGMERMPGDNITDNYPLDRGKISAMEGGTRVPLIITGPGIDAGVESDVVINGLDFYPTILTLTGTPVPAGKKFDGCDISKLLKEDPTDSGLVKVDDGSVRDSMLWHFPNSIALESTIRIGDYKLVRNYDHVDNAYVTELELYRLYQTKNGKQVRVDIEEANNLAGAMPKKAKSMNAKLSGRLTEMKASYPYYNPHFKDALANKETVPSIQSFAKNGDVVEFFYQENGAKVVRAQLIYTLNGGGKVFDEEWFRKPASLMPSSKISATLPKGTTHYVINLIDENNFLVSYPDVDKATRNKNASPTALSVK
;
A
#
# COMPACT_ATOMS: atom_id res chain seq x y z
N THR A 1 8.97 -1.01 -20.25
CA THR A 1 8.70 -1.97 -19.17
C THR A 1 10.01 -2.33 -18.47
N PRO A 2 10.04 -2.55 -17.14
CA PRO A 2 11.20 -3.11 -16.45
C PRO A 2 11.43 -4.60 -16.76
N ILE A 3 10.49 -5.25 -17.47
CA ILE A 3 10.59 -6.67 -17.81
C ILE A 3 11.58 -6.87 -18.95
N HIS A 4 12.66 -7.58 -18.65
CA HIS A 4 13.74 -7.90 -19.57
C HIS A 4 14.57 -9.06 -19.03
N THR A 5 15.38 -9.69 -19.89
CA THR A 5 16.42 -10.64 -19.47
C THR A 5 17.69 -10.38 -20.27
N ARG A 6 18.85 -10.63 -19.67
CA ARG A 6 20.15 -10.62 -20.35
C ARG A 6 20.59 -12.02 -20.78
N SER A 7 19.82 -13.05 -20.44
CA SER A 7 20.11 -14.45 -20.75
C SER A 7 19.34 -14.90 -21.98
N GLU A 8 19.99 -14.86 -23.15
CA GLU A 8 19.42 -15.38 -24.40
C GLU A 8 19.06 -16.87 -24.27
N ARG A 9 19.84 -17.65 -23.50
CA ARG A 9 19.58 -19.06 -23.21
C ARG A 9 18.22 -19.24 -22.50
N LEU A 10 17.96 -18.47 -21.46
CA LEU A 10 16.70 -18.55 -20.71
C LEU A 10 15.53 -18.05 -21.56
N LEU A 11 15.72 -16.97 -22.31
CA LEU A 11 14.70 -16.48 -23.23
C LEU A 11 14.30 -17.54 -24.26
N LYS A 12 15.28 -18.18 -24.92
CA LYS A 12 15.03 -19.28 -25.86
C LYS A 12 14.36 -20.49 -25.20
N LYS A 13 14.76 -20.83 -23.96
CA LYS A 13 14.11 -21.88 -23.16
C LYS A 13 12.61 -21.58 -22.99
N TYR A 14 12.26 -20.38 -22.57
CA TYR A 14 10.86 -20.02 -22.32
C TYR A 14 10.05 -19.79 -23.58
N CYS A 15 10.64 -19.23 -24.64
CA CYS A 15 9.99 -19.18 -25.96
C CYS A 15 9.58 -20.59 -26.42
N LYS A 16 10.51 -21.55 -26.36
CA LYS A 16 10.22 -22.96 -26.67
C LYS A 16 9.18 -23.57 -25.74
N LYS A 17 9.30 -23.35 -24.43
CA LYS A 17 8.39 -23.92 -23.43
C LYS A 17 6.95 -23.42 -23.60
N LEU A 18 6.79 -22.15 -23.96
CA LEU A 18 5.51 -21.48 -24.13
C LEU A 18 4.94 -21.61 -25.55
N GLY A 19 5.72 -22.16 -26.49
CA GLY A 19 5.29 -22.32 -27.88
C GLY A 19 5.19 -21.00 -28.64
N VAL A 20 6.05 -20.03 -28.32
CA VAL A 20 6.03 -18.68 -28.89
C VAL A 20 7.33 -18.36 -29.61
N GLU A 21 7.25 -17.50 -30.62
CA GLU A 21 8.44 -17.01 -31.33
C GLU A 21 9.25 -16.04 -30.46
N LEU A 22 10.55 -15.95 -30.75
CA LEU A 22 11.43 -15.00 -30.08
C LEU A 22 10.95 -13.56 -30.39
N PRO A 23 10.55 -12.76 -29.40
CA PRO A 23 9.97 -11.46 -29.70
C PRO A 23 11.05 -10.47 -30.16
N GLU A 24 10.82 -9.80 -31.28
CA GLU A 24 11.72 -8.74 -31.77
C GLU A 24 11.77 -7.52 -30.85
N LYS A 25 10.69 -7.30 -30.09
CA LYS A 25 10.55 -6.19 -29.14
C LYS A 25 10.11 -6.70 -27.76
N PRO A 26 10.98 -6.62 -26.73
CA PRO A 26 10.66 -7.09 -25.38
C PRO A 26 9.53 -6.32 -24.66
N GLN A 27 9.13 -5.17 -25.20
CA GLN A 27 8.24 -4.21 -24.52
C GLN A 27 6.78 -4.27 -25.00
N GLU A 28 6.44 -5.25 -25.82
CA GLU A 28 5.15 -5.34 -26.50
C GLU A 28 4.52 -6.74 -26.35
N TRP A 29 4.72 -7.44 -25.22
CA TRP A 29 4.14 -8.78 -25.07
C TRP A 29 2.61 -8.69 -24.98
N LYS A 30 1.90 -9.49 -25.79
CA LYS A 30 0.41 -9.49 -25.85
C LYS A 30 -0.23 -10.79 -25.43
N GLY A 31 0.55 -11.83 -25.14
CA GLY A 31 0.00 -13.10 -24.66
C GLY A 31 -0.73 -12.91 -23.33
N GLU A 32 -1.82 -13.62 -23.14
CA GLU A 32 -2.58 -13.63 -21.88
C GLU A 32 -1.98 -14.65 -20.90
N GLY A 33 -2.31 -14.52 -19.63
CA GLY A 33 -1.79 -15.41 -18.59
C GLY A 33 -0.28 -15.26 -18.35
N GLN A 34 0.31 -16.28 -17.76
CA GLN A 34 1.75 -16.37 -17.49
C GLN A 34 2.54 -16.80 -18.74
N THR A 35 2.39 -16.06 -19.84
CA THR A 35 2.98 -16.40 -21.14
C THR A 35 4.10 -15.48 -21.59
N ASN A 36 4.51 -14.49 -20.80
CA ASN A 36 5.60 -13.59 -21.17
C ASN A 36 6.97 -14.28 -20.99
N PRO A 37 7.70 -14.64 -22.07
CA PRO A 37 8.95 -15.39 -21.96
C PRO A 37 10.08 -14.57 -21.32
N PHE A 38 10.04 -13.24 -21.40
CA PHE A 38 10.99 -12.36 -20.70
C PHE A 38 10.76 -12.40 -19.19
N TYR A 39 9.50 -12.35 -18.77
CA TYR A 39 9.16 -12.44 -17.34
C TYR A 39 9.57 -13.78 -16.76
N CYS A 40 9.25 -14.89 -17.44
CA CYS A 40 9.68 -16.22 -17.00
C CYS A 40 11.20 -16.35 -16.90
N ALA A 41 11.94 -15.82 -17.88
CA ALA A 41 13.40 -15.82 -17.85
C ALA A 41 13.96 -15.01 -16.67
N MET A 42 13.37 -13.85 -16.36
CA MET A 42 13.76 -13.01 -15.24
C MET A 42 13.51 -13.69 -13.89
N VAL A 43 12.38 -14.40 -13.74
CA VAL A 43 12.07 -15.16 -12.51
C VAL A 43 13.03 -16.33 -12.31
N GLU A 44 13.36 -17.09 -13.36
CA GLU A 44 14.36 -18.16 -13.24
C GLU A 44 15.77 -17.62 -12.98
N GLU A 45 16.10 -16.45 -13.52
CA GLU A 45 17.38 -15.79 -13.24
C GLU A 45 17.48 -15.36 -11.76
N LEU A 46 16.40 -14.83 -11.18
CA LEU A 46 16.30 -14.58 -9.74
C LEU A 46 16.49 -15.87 -8.92
N ASP A 47 15.75 -16.93 -9.26
CA ASP A 47 15.83 -18.23 -8.59
C ASP A 47 17.27 -18.80 -8.60
N TYR A 48 17.96 -18.69 -9.75
CA TYR A 48 19.36 -19.09 -9.87
C TYR A 48 20.27 -18.34 -8.89
N TYR A 49 20.15 -17.01 -8.81
CA TYR A 49 20.97 -16.20 -7.90
C TYR A 49 20.64 -16.43 -6.43
N VAL A 50 19.37 -16.72 -6.11
CA VAL A 50 18.98 -17.17 -4.77
C VAL A 50 19.66 -18.51 -4.45
N GLY A 51 19.68 -19.46 -5.39
CA GLY A 51 20.43 -20.71 -5.24
C GLY A 51 21.92 -20.50 -4.94
N GLN A 52 22.59 -19.59 -5.67
CA GLN A 52 23.99 -19.25 -5.40
C GLN A 52 24.21 -18.66 -4.00
N MET A 53 23.27 -17.87 -3.49
CA MET A 53 23.31 -17.37 -2.13
C MET A 53 23.19 -18.51 -1.11
N PHE A 54 22.28 -19.46 -1.32
CA PHE A 54 22.15 -20.64 -0.46
C PHE A 54 23.42 -21.49 -0.47
N ASP A 55 23.97 -21.80 -1.65
CA ASP A 55 25.24 -22.53 -1.79
C ASP A 55 26.34 -21.84 -0.96
N TYR A 56 26.46 -20.52 -1.08
CA TYR A 56 27.45 -19.76 -0.32
C TYR A 56 27.24 -19.88 1.20
N LEU A 57 26.01 -19.80 1.69
CA LEU A 57 25.70 -19.93 3.12
C LEU A 57 25.98 -21.35 3.64
N GLU A 58 25.76 -22.37 2.81
CA GLU A 58 25.94 -23.78 3.15
C GLU A 58 27.40 -24.23 3.10
N THR A 59 28.24 -23.61 2.26
CA THR A 59 29.65 -24.00 2.09
C THR A 59 30.66 -23.07 2.74
N THR A 60 30.21 -21.99 3.39
CA THR A 60 31.10 -21.01 4.02
C THR A 60 31.02 -21.12 5.55
N GLU A 61 32.16 -21.35 6.19
CA GLU A 61 32.27 -21.32 7.66
C GLU A 61 31.92 -19.94 8.22
N ASP A 62 31.18 -19.89 9.33
CA ASP A 62 30.89 -18.64 10.03
C ASP A 62 32.13 -18.17 10.81
N PRO A 63 32.78 -17.05 10.44
CA PRO A 63 33.97 -16.56 11.14
C PRO A 63 33.69 -16.14 12.58
N ARG A 64 32.41 -16.00 12.97
CA ARG A 64 31.95 -15.67 14.33
C ARG A 64 31.65 -16.92 15.16
N TRP A 65 31.51 -18.08 14.52
CA TRP A 65 31.16 -19.34 15.17
C TRP A 65 31.97 -20.51 14.57
N PRO A 66 33.24 -20.68 15.01
CA PRO A 66 34.14 -21.68 14.45
C PRO A 66 33.57 -23.11 14.51
N GLY A 67 33.67 -23.84 13.40
CA GLY A 67 33.17 -25.20 13.26
C GLY A 67 31.74 -25.31 12.73
N HIS A 68 31.09 -24.18 12.42
CA HIS A 68 29.73 -24.11 11.87
C HIS A 68 29.69 -23.34 10.55
N MET A 69 28.74 -23.68 9.68
CA MET A 69 28.48 -22.96 8.44
C MET A 69 27.59 -21.73 8.68
N LEU A 70 27.69 -20.71 7.82
CA LEU A 70 26.86 -19.51 7.90
C LEU A 70 25.36 -19.82 7.93
N SER A 71 24.93 -20.84 7.18
CA SER A 71 23.54 -21.31 7.12
C SER A 71 22.97 -21.67 8.49
N GLU A 72 23.77 -22.24 9.39
CA GLU A 72 23.34 -22.67 10.73
C GLU A 72 23.01 -21.50 11.67
N ASN A 73 23.35 -20.27 11.29
CA ASN A 73 23.13 -19.05 12.07
C ASN A 73 22.48 -17.92 11.24
N THR A 74 21.83 -18.27 10.14
CA THR A 74 21.20 -17.30 9.23
C THR A 74 19.71 -17.57 9.11
N TYR A 75 18.89 -16.56 9.41
CA TYR A 75 17.48 -16.54 9.03
C TYR A 75 17.33 -15.93 7.64
N ILE A 76 16.52 -16.55 6.80
CA ILE A 76 16.22 -16.09 5.44
C ILE A 76 14.70 -15.89 5.35
N ILE A 77 14.30 -14.68 4.93
CA ILE A 77 12.90 -14.32 4.65
C ILE A 77 12.82 -13.94 3.17
N PHE A 78 12.23 -14.80 2.35
CA PHE A 78 11.95 -14.52 0.95
C PHE A 78 10.50 -14.06 0.80
N THR A 79 10.30 -12.89 0.21
CA THR A 79 8.97 -12.29 0.04
C THR A 79 8.93 -11.25 -1.08
N SER A 80 7.78 -10.63 -1.31
CA SER A 80 7.58 -9.49 -2.21
C SER A 80 6.90 -8.32 -1.47
N ASP A 81 7.03 -7.10 -2.00
CA ASP A 81 6.43 -5.89 -1.43
C ASP A 81 4.93 -5.76 -1.76
N ASN A 82 4.49 -6.32 -2.89
CA ASN A 82 3.11 -6.31 -3.36
C ASN A 82 2.86 -7.47 -4.35
N GLY A 83 1.60 -7.71 -4.70
CA GLY A 83 1.25 -8.69 -5.73
C GLY A 83 1.77 -8.33 -7.14
N GLY A 84 1.71 -9.30 -8.06
CA GLY A 84 2.30 -9.17 -9.40
C GLY A 84 1.64 -8.06 -10.24
N MET A 85 2.42 -7.33 -11.03
CA MET A 85 1.86 -6.41 -12.02
C MET A 85 1.39 -7.20 -13.24
N GLU A 86 0.09 -7.24 -13.50
CA GLU A 86 -0.43 -8.04 -14.61
C GLU A 86 -0.16 -7.39 -15.97
N ARG A 87 -0.36 -6.07 -16.07
CA ARG A 87 -0.29 -5.33 -17.34
C ARG A 87 0.30 -3.94 -17.18
N MET A 88 1.01 -3.49 -18.20
CA MET A 88 1.39 -2.10 -18.45
C MET A 88 0.83 -1.65 -19.80
N PRO A 89 0.73 -0.33 -20.08
CA PRO A 89 0.31 0.14 -21.40
C PRO A 89 1.16 -0.49 -22.50
N GLY A 90 0.52 -1.35 -23.30
CA GLY A 90 1.18 -2.05 -24.39
C GLY A 90 1.84 -3.39 -24.04
N ASP A 91 1.82 -3.87 -22.80
CA ASP A 91 2.61 -5.01 -22.36
C ASP A 91 1.90 -5.86 -21.28
N ASN A 92 1.64 -7.14 -21.57
CA ASN A 92 1.15 -8.12 -20.60
C ASN A 92 2.36 -8.79 -19.92
N ILE A 93 2.41 -8.74 -18.59
CA ILE A 93 3.60 -9.12 -17.82
C ILE A 93 3.43 -10.49 -17.19
N THR A 94 2.43 -10.64 -16.33
CA THR A 94 2.12 -11.88 -15.61
C THR A 94 0.62 -11.96 -15.35
N ASP A 95 0.20 -13.00 -14.66
CA ASP A 95 -1.17 -13.22 -14.23
C ASP A 95 -1.15 -13.74 -12.79
N ASN A 96 -2.03 -13.18 -11.96
CA ASN A 96 -2.19 -13.58 -10.56
C ASN A 96 -3.36 -14.55 -10.36
N TYR A 97 -4.04 -14.97 -11.44
CA TYR A 97 -5.12 -15.94 -11.40
C TYR A 97 -4.73 -17.16 -10.53
N PRO A 98 -5.60 -17.59 -9.61
CA PRO A 98 -7.01 -17.23 -9.48
C PRO A 98 -7.31 -15.99 -8.61
N LEU A 99 -6.29 -15.22 -8.22
CA LEU A 99 -6.51 -14.02 -7.41
C LEU A 99 -6.99 -12.86 -8.30
N ASP A 100 -7.89 -12.01 -7.78
CA ASP A 100 -8.33 -10.84 -8.54
C ASP A 100 -7.29 -9.72 -8.51
N ARG A 101 -7.07 -9.11 -9.69
CA ARG A 101 -6.14 -8.00 -9.96
C ARG A 101 -4.68 -8.31 -9.60
N GLY A 102 -3.91 -7.25 -9.37
CA GLY A 102 -2.48 -7.28 -9.15
C GLY A 102 -1.99 -6.04 -8.40
N LYS A 103 -0.69 -5.73 -8.54
CA LYS A 103 -0.06 -4.48 -8.08
C LYS A 103 -1.01 -3.30 -8.32
N ILE A 104 -1.04 -2.35 -7.38
CA ILE A 104 -1.94 -1.16 -7.33
C ILE A 104 -3.42 -1.42 -6.99
N SER A 105 -3.78 -2.61 -6.52
CA SER A 105 -5.14 -2.94 -6.06
C SER A 105 -5.13 -3.51 -4.63
N ALA A 106 -6.23 -3.33 -3.88
CA ALA A 106 -6.42 -3.95 -2.57
C ALA A 106 -7.08 -5.35 -2.64
N MET A 107 -7.38 -5.84 -3.84
CA MET A 107 -7.84 -7.20 -4.10
C MET A 107 -6.73 -8.23 -3.79
N GLU A 108 -7.07 -9.51 -3.65
CA GLU A 108 -6.16 -10.57 -3.19
C GLU A 108 -4.91 -10.66 -4.08
N GLY A 109 -5.03 -10.44 -5.39
CA GLY A 109 -3.91 -10.47 -6.33
C GLY A 109 -2.95 -9.28 -6.17
N GLY A 110 -3.39 -8.20 -5.54
CA GLY A 110 -2.56 -7.03 -5.23
C GLY A 110 -1.88 -7.07 -3.85
N THR A 111 -2.47 -7.79 -2.89
CA THR A 111 -1.98 -7.84 -1.50
C THR A 111 -1.31 -9.15 -1.10
N ARG A 112 -1.64 -10.28 -1.74
CA ARG A 112 -1.04 -11.57 -1.44
C ARG A 112 0.32 -11.69 -2.14
N VAL A 113 1.33 -12.13 -1.40
CA VAL A 113 2.72 -12.26 -1.85
C VAL A 113 3.27 -13.64 -1.48
N PRO A 114 4.27 -14.17 -2.21
CA PRO A 114 4.99 -15.36 -1.76
C PRO A 114 5.69 -15.07 -0.43
N LEU A 115 5.74 -16.05 0.47
CA LEU A 115 6.49 -15.97 1.71
C LEU A 115 7.14 -17.32 2.01
N ILE A 116 8.47 -17.34 2.12
CA ILE A 116 9.24 -18.48 2.61
C ILE A 116 10.15 -17.98 3.71
N ILE A 117 10.12 -18.64 4.86
CA ILE A 117 10.97 -18.32 6.00
C ILE A 117 11.71 -19.58 6.42
N THR A 118 13.03 -19.52 6.53
CA THR A 118 13.87 -20.62 7.01
C THR A 118 14.98 -20.07 7.91
N GLY A 119 15.51 -20.92 8.78
CA GLY A 119 16.62 -20.57 9.67
C GLY A 119 16.62 -21.39 10.97
N PRO A 120 17.46 -20.99 11.93
CA PRO A 120 17.67 -21.75 13.16
C PRO A 120 16.38 -21.97 13.97
N GLY A 121 16.06 -23.24 14.23
CA GLY A 121 14.89 -23.65 15.02
C GLY A 121 13.54 -23.50 14.32
N ILE A 122 13.53 -23.29 13.00
CA ILE A 122 12.32 -23.30 12.18
C ILE A 122 12.24 -24.63 11.44
N ASP A 123 11.12 -25.33 11.58
CA ASP A 123 10.93 -26.64 10.94
C ASP A 123 10.86 -26.52 9.40
N ALA A 124 11.57 -27.41 8.71
CA ALA A 124 11.59 -27.47 7.27
C ALA A 124 10.37 -28.22 6.69
N GLY A 125 9.95 -27.83 5.49
CA GLY A 125 8.90 -28.54 4.74
C GLY A 125 7.48 -28.35 5.30
N VAL A 126 7.27 -27.33 6.14
CA VAL A 126 5.95 -27.00 6.69
C VAL A 126 5.25 -25.94 5.84
N GLU A 127 3.99 -26.20 5.49
CA GLU A 127 3.09 -25.24 4.85
C GLU A 127 2.11 -24.69 5.89
N SER A 128 1.87 -23.38 5.85
CA SER A 128 0.98 -22.70 6.79
C SER A 128 -0.02 -21.82 6.07
N ASP A 129 -1.30 -21.95 6.46
CA ASP A 129 -2.39 -21.05 6.10
C ASP A 129 -2.55 -19.89 7.10
N VAL A 130 -1.68 -19.82 8.13
CA VAL A 130 -1.71 -18.72 9.10
C VAL A 130 -1.35 -17.43 8.38
N VAL A 131 -2.24 -16.46 8.53
CA VAL A 131 -2.18 -15.24 7.77
C VAL A 131 -1.16 -14.29 8.41
N ILE A 132 -0.14 -13.90 7.65
CA ILE A 132 0.99 -13.05 8.05
C ILE A 132 1.01 -11.74 7.24
N ASN A 133 1.53 -10.67 7.85
CA ASN A 133 1.72 -9.37 7.21
C ASN A 133 3.21 -8.98 7.23
N GLY A 134 3.70 -8.23 6.24
CA GLY A 134 5.09 -7.75 6.23
C GLY A 134 5.46 -6.87 7.43
N LEU A 135 4.48 -6.24 8.09
CA LEU A 135 4.68 -5.51 9.35
C LEU A 135 5.14 -6.42 10.50
N ASP A 136 4.84 -7.72 10.44
CA ASP A 136 5.23 -8.72 11.45
C ASP A 136 6.74 -8.97 11.45
N PHE A 137 7.45 -8.65 10.36
CA PHE A 137 8.89 -8.91 10.26
C PHE A 137 9.71 -8.06 11.23
N TYR A 138 9.37 -6.79 11.44
CA TYR A 138 10.13 -5.92 12.34
C TYR A 138 10.21 -6.49 13.76
N PRO A 139 9.09 -6.72 14.48
CA PRO A 139 9.15 -7.26 15.84
C PRO A 139 9.75 -8.67 15.86
N THR A 140 9.48 -9.49 14.85
CA THR A 140 10.03 -10.85 14.75
C THR A 140 11.56 -10.85 14.62
N ILE A 141 12.12 -9.99 13.76
CA ILE A 141 13.57 -9.87 13.57
C ILE A 141 14.23 -9.43 14.88
N LEU A 142 13.66 -8.45 15.60
CA LEU A 142 14.18 -8.04 16.90
C LEU A 142 14.28 -9.22 17.88
N THR A 143 13.21 -10.02 17.98
CA THR A 143 13.19 -11.20 18.85
C THR A 143 14.20 -12.26 18.40
N LEU A 144 14.27 -12.57 17.09
CA LEU A 144 15.17 -13.58 16.56
C LEU A 144 16.66 -13.22 16.73
N THR A 145 17.00 -11.92 16.68
CA THR A 145 18.38 -11.45 16.89
C THR A 145 18.68 -11.07 18.35
N GLY A 146 17.71 -11.19 19.26
CA GLY A 146 17.87 -10.73 20.65
C GLY A 146 18.07 -9.21 20.79
N THR A 147 17.63 -8.43 19.80
CA THR A 147 17.77 -6.96 19.80
C THR A 147 16.66 -6.35 20.65
N PRO A 148 16.98 -5.44 21.61
CA PRO A 148 15.96 -4.81 22.44
C PRO A 148 15.04 -3.91 21.62
N VAL A 149 13.75 -3.90 21.98
CA VAL A 149 12.76 -2.99 21.39
C VAL A 149 13.16 -1.54 21.69
N PRO A 150 13.26 -0.66 20.67
CA PRO A 150 13.54 0.75 20.89
C PRO A 150 12.50 1.41 21.80
N ALA A 151 12.96 2.27 22.71
CA ALA A 151 12.07 2.94 23.67
C ALA A 151 10.94 3.70 22.98
N GLY A 152 9.69 3.49 23.44
CA GLY A 152 8.50 4.15 22.91
C GLY A 152 8.01 3.64 21.55
N LYS A 153 8.66 2.63 20.97
CA LYS A 153 8.22 1.99 19.73
C LYS A 153 6.95 1.18 20.00
N LYS A 154 5.89 1.48 19.24
CA LYS A 154 4.68 0.65 19.13
C LYS A 154 4.67 -0.02 17.77
N PHE A 155 4.26 -1.27 17.72
CA PHE A 155 4.21 -2.05 16.48
C PHE A 155 2.75 -2.29 16.08
N ASP A 156 2.47 -2.17 14.79
CA ASP A 156 1.22 -2.64 14.21
C ASP A 156 1.29 -4.14 13.83
N GLY A 157 2.51 -4.66 13.63
CA GLY A 157 2.80 -6.06 13.36
C GLY A 157 2.98 -6.88 14.63
N CYS A 158 2.79 -8.19 14.52
CA CYS A 158 2.94 -9.16 15.60
C CYS A 158 4.32 -9.82 15.54
N ASP A 159 4.91 -10.14 16.69
CA ASP A 159 6.06 -11.05 16.74
C ASP A 159 5.58 -12.48 16.46
N ILE A 160 6.04 -13.06 15.35
CA ILE A 160 5.68 -14.41 14.91
C ILE A 160 6.78 -15.43 15.18
N SER A 161 7.81 -15.08 15.96
CA SER A 161 8.92 -16.01 16.27
C SER A 161 8.45 -17.30 16.94
N LYS A 162 7.45 -17.24 17.83
CA LYS A 162 6.82 -18.43 18.43
C LYS A 162 6.08 -19.27 17.41
N LEU A 163 5.28 -18.63 16.54
CA LEU A 163 4.62 -19.32 15.43
C LEU A 163 5.65 -20.09 14.59
N LEU A 164 6.77 -19.44 14.23
CA LEU A 164 7.79 -20.05 13.38
C LEU A 164 8.55 -21.20 14.05
N LYS A 165 8.73 -21.17 15.38
CA LYS A 165 9.57 -22.13 16.11
C LYS A 165 8.82 -23.22 16.86
N GLU A 166 7.53 -23.02 17.15
CA GLU A 166 6.73 -23.94 17.96
C GLU A 166 5.71 -24.70 17.10
N ASP A 167 4.81 -24.00 16.42
CA ASP A 167 3.83 -24.60 15.51
C ASP A 167 3.40 -23.56 14.45
N PRO A 168 3.95 -23.62 13.22
CA PRO A 168 3.61 -22.65 12.19
C PRO A 168 2.17 -22.76 11.71
N THR A 169 1.42 -23.79 12.10
CA THR A 169 0.01 -23.98 11.74
C THR A 169 -0.97 -23.43 12.78
N ASP A 170 -0.49 -23.09 13.98
CA ASP A 170 -1.32 -22.56 15.06
C ASP A 170 -1.49 -21.03 14.96
N SER A 171 -2.57 -20.61 14.31
CA SER A 171 -2.98 -19.18 14.27
C SER A 171 -3.13 -18.54 15.66
N GLY A 172 -3.34 -19.34 16.71
CA GLY A 172 -3.42 -18.89 18.10
C GLY A 172 -2.12 -18.29 18.63
N LEU A 173 -0.98 -18.53 17.98
CA LEU A 173 0.33 -17.99 18.35
C LEU A 173 0.56 -16.56 17.83
N VAL A 174 -0.25 -16.09 16.88
CA VAL A 174 -0.16 -14.71 16.37
C VAL A 174 -0.93 -13.78 17.28
N LYS A 175 -0.22 -13.16 18.23
CA LYS A 175 -0.81 -12.27 19.24
C LYS A 175 -0.53 -10.80 18.94
N VAL A 176 -1.54 -9.96 19.13
CA VAL A 176 -1.36 -8.50 19.18
C VAL A 176 -0.90 -8.06 20.58
N ASP A 177 -0.55 -6.79 20.75
CA ASP A 177 0.03 -6.22 21.99
C ASP A 177 -0.79 -6.50 23.27
N ASP A 178 -2.12 -6.66 23.17
CA ASP A 178 -2.99 -6.96 24.33
C ASP A 178 -3.07 -8.46 24.69
N GLY A 179 -2.37 -9.32 23.95
CA GLY A 179 -2.34 -10.77 24.14
C GLY A 179 -3.47 -11.54 23.45
N SER A 180 -4.42 -10.86 22.81
CA SER A 180 -5.45 -11.50 22.00
C SER A 180 -4.90 -12.01 20.67
N VAL A 181 -5.57 -13.03 20.10
CA VAL A 181 -5.21 -13.56 18.77
C VAL A 181 -5.58 -12.54 17.71
N ARG A 182 -4.68 -12.28 16.76
CA ARG A 182 -5.00 -11.42 15.61
C ARG A 182 -6.18 -12.01 14.84
N ASP A 183 -7.28 -11.26 14.79
CA ASP A 183 -8.48 -11.63 14.06
C ASP A 183 -8.64 -10.90 12.72
N SER A 184 -7.78 -9.92 12.45
CA SER A 184 -7.95 -8.98 11.35
C SER A 184 -6.67 -8.40 10.77
N MET A 185 -6.76 -7.98 9.51
CA MET A 185 -5.73 -7.19 8.81
C MET A 185 -6.40 -6.10 7.99
N LEU A 186 -5.67 -5.00 7.77
CA LEU A 186 -6.17 -3.82 7.10
C LEU A 186 -5.15 -3.29 6.10
N TRP A 187 -5.64 -2.79 4.97
CA TRP A 187 -4.89 -1.98 4.02
C TRP A 187 -5.64 -0.69 3.72
N HIS A 188 -4.89 0.39 3.58
CA HIS A 188 -5.42 1.70 3.25
C HIS A 188 -4.62 2.29 2.09
N PHE A 189 -5.23 2.35 0.91
CA PHE A 189 -4.60 2.84 -0.32
C PHE A 189 -5.45 3.97 -0.93
N PRO A 190 -5.50 5.15 -0.27
CA PRO A 190 -6.35 6.28 -0.66
C PRO A 190 -5.79 7.08 -1.84
N ASN A 191 -5.07 6.41 -2.75
CA ASN A 191 -4.35 7.06 -3.84
C ASN A 191 -4.31 6.15 -5.08
N SER A 192 -3.71 6.66 -6.16
CA SER A 192 -3.65 6.00 -7.46
C SER A 192 -5.05 5.71 -8.04
N ILE A 193 -5.16 4.67 -8.85
CA ILE A 193 -6.37 4.29 -9.60
C ILE A 193 -7.37 3.54 -8.70
N ALA A 194 -6.91 2.78 -7.71
CA ALA A 194 -7.79 1.95 -6.88
C ALA A 194 -8.64 2.77 -5.90
N LEU A 195 -8.03 3.73 -5.18
CA LEU A 195 -8.75 4.54 -4.17
C LEU A 195 -9.57 3.66 -3.21
N GLU A 196 -8.88 2.75 -2.52
CA GLU A 196 -9.50 1.66 -1.77
C GLU A 196 -9.05 1.62 -0.30
N SER A 197 -9.88 1.05 0.55
CA SER A 197 -9.48 0.56 1.88
C SER A 197 -10.12 -0.77 2.14
N THR A 198 -9.39 -1.72 2.70
CA THR A 198 -9.89 -3.08 2.92
C THR A 198 -9.57 -3.58 4.32
N ILE A 199 -10.46 -4.41 4.85
CA ILE A 199 -10.25 -5.14 6.09
C ILE A 199 -10.64 -6.61 5.89
N ARG A 200 -9.73 -7.52 6.23
CA ARG A 200 -10.02 -8.96 6.35
C ARG A 200 -10.29 -9.28 7.81
N ILE A 201 -11.40 -9.93 8.11
CA ILE A 201 -11.75 -10.41 9.46
C ILE A 201 -12.20 -11.86 9.35
N GLY A 202 -11.38 -12.76 9.89
CA GLY A 202 -11.55 -14.21 9.72
C GLY A 202 -11.73 -14.60 8.25
N ASP A 203 -12.87 -15.20 7.94
CA ASP A 203 -13.23 -15.73 6.62
C ASP A 203 -13.59 -14.68 5.56
N TYR A 204 -13.79 -13.43 5.95
CA TYR A 204 -14.40 -12.40 5.11
C TYR A 204 -13.45 -11.23 4.88
N LYS A 205 -13.57 -10.62 3.71
CA LYS A 205 -12.88 -9.39 3.33
C LYS A 205 -13.90 -8.35 2.89
N LEU A 206 -13.76 -7.13 3.38
CA LEU A 206 -14.55 -5.99 2.96
C LEU A 206 -13.64 -5.00 2.23
N VAL A 207 -14.02 -4.57 1.04
CA VAL A 207 -13.40 -3.46 0.31
C VAL A 207 -14.34 -2.26 0.35
N ARG A 208 -13.79 -1.08 0.66
CA ARG A 208 -14.44 0.22 0.55
C ARG A 208 -13.79 0.99 -0.59
N ASN A 209 -14.58 1.30 -1.61
CA ASN A 209 -14.17 2.10 -2.76
C ASN A 209 -14.51 3.56 -2.52
N TYR A 210 -13.56 4.46 -2.74
CA TYR A 210 -13.82 5.90 -2.65
C TYR A 210 -14.26 6.53 -3.99
N ASP A 211 -14.04 5.84 -5.11
CA ASP A 211 -14.40 6.30 -6.46
C ASP A 211 -15.82 5.87 -6.90
N HIS A 212 -16.72 5.60 -5.97
CA HIS A 212 -18.09 5.15 -6.27
C HIS A 212 -19.07 6.29 -6.59
N VAL A 213 -18.71 7.54 -6.27
CA VAL A 213 -19.58 8.70 -6.51
C VAL A 213 -19.51 9.10 -7.97
N ASP A 214 -20.67 9.17 -8.63
CA ASP A 214 -20.81 9.39 -10.08
C ASP A 214 -20.12 8.30 -10.94
N ASN A 215 -19.90 7.12 -10.37
CA ASN A 215 -19.32 5.97 -11.07
C ASN A 215 -20.24 4.75 -10.97
N ALA A 216 -21.04 4.53 -12.01
CA ALA A 216 -22.02 3.44 -12.04
C ALA A 216 -21.40 2.02 -12.06
N TYR A 217 -20.09 1.90 -12.27
CA TYR A 217 -19.39 0.62 -12.34
C TYR A 217 -18.78 0.18 -11.01
N VAL A 218 -18.80 1.05 -9.99
CA VAL A 218 -18.14 0.80 -8.71
C VAL A 218 -19.16 0.94 -7.59
N THR A 219 -19.29 -0.10 -6.76
CA THR A 219 -20.10 -0.03 -5.54
C THR A 219 -19.27 0.52 -4.39
N GLU A 220 -19.87 1.30 -3.49
CA GLU A 220 -19.15 1.82 -2.30
C GLU A 220 -18.51 0.70 -1.48
N LEU A 221 -19.24 -0.39 -1.26
CA LEU A 221 -18.81 -1.51 -0.43
C LEU A 221 -18.93 -2.82 -1.19
N GLU A 222 -17.88 -3.62 -1.10
CA GLU A 222 -17.83 -4.99 -1.58
C GLU A 222 -17.48 -5.92 -0.41
N LEU A 223 -18.17 -7.05 -0.31
CA LEU A 223 -17.95 -8.03 0.75
C LEU A 223 -17.75 -9.41 0.16
N TYR A 224 -16.59 -10.01 0.39
CA TYR A 224 -16.23 -11.32 -0.11
C TYR A 224 -16.07 -12.32 1.02
N ARG A 225 -16.51 -13.56 0.78
CA ARG A 225 -16.25 -14.69 1.67
C ARG A 225 -15.12 -15.52 1.07
N LEU A 226 -13.88 -15.12 1.35
CA LEU A 226 -12.70 -15.80 0.82
C LEU A 226 -12.62 -17.27 1.27
N TYR A 227 -13.01 -17.53 2.52
CA TYR A 227 -12.90 -18.85 3.15
C TYR A 227 -14.15 -19.24 3.93
N GLN A 228 -14.21 -20.52 4.31
CA GLN A 228 -15.11 -21.04 5.31
C GLN A 228 -14.32 -21.86 6.33
N THR A 229 -14.24 -21.37 7.55
CA THR A 229 -13.64 -22.10 8.67
C THR A 229 -14.58 -23.19 9.16
N LYS A 230 -14.11 -24.44 9.20
CA LYS A 230 -14.78 -25.60 9.81
C LYS A 230 -13.78 -26.33 10.70
N ASN A 231 -14.14 -26.55 11.97
CA ASN A 231 -13.29 -27.25 12.94
C ASN A 231 -11.86 -26.65 13.03
N GLY A 232 -11.75 -25.32 13.00
CA GLY A 232 -10.46 -24.61 13.04
C GLY A 232 -9.69 -24.55 11.72
N LYS A 233 -10.16 -25.23 10.65
CA LYS A 233 -9.49 -25.22 9.35
C LYS A 233 -10.23 -24.34 8.33
N GLN A 234 -9.52 -23.44 7.66
CA GLN A 234 -10.07 -22.66 6.55
C GLN A 234 -10.17 -23.51 5.28
N VAL A 235 -11.31 -23.46 4.60
CA VAL A 235 -11.52 -24.03 3.27
C VAL A 235 -11.80 -22.88 2.31
N ARG A 236 -11.07 -22.81 1.19
CA ARG A 236 -11.28 -21.78 0.16
C ARG A 236 -12.73 -21.80 -0.34
N VAL A 237 -13.31 -20.62 -0.53
CA VAL A 237 -14.67 -20.42 -1.05
C VAL A 237 -14.68 -19.49 -2.26
N ASP A 238 -14.14 -18.28 -2.12
CA ASP A 238 -14.18 -17.22 -3.14
C ASP A 238 -12.92 -16.35 -3.03
N ILE A 239 -11.73 -16.96 -3.19
CA ILE A 239 -10.46 -16.20 -3.16
C ILE A 239 -10.29 -15.33 -4.42
N GLU A 240 -11.05 -15.68 -5.46
CA GLU A 240 -11.25 -14.95 -6.70
C GLU A 240 -11.99 -13.63 -6.50
N GLU A 241 -12.60 -13.40 -5.34
CA GLU A 241 -13.44 -12.22 -5.07
C GLU A 241 -14.52 -12.02 -6.14
N ALA A 242 -15.10 -13.12 -6.64
CA ALA A 242 -16.02 -13.09 -7.76
C ALA A 242 -17.48 -12.79 -7.33
N ASN A 243 -17.80 -12.98 -6.05
CA ASN A 243 -19.17 -12.93 -5.55
C ASN A 243 -19.34 -11.84 -4.47
N ASN A 244 -19.70 -10.62 -4.87
CA ASN A 244 -19.96 -9.54 -3.92
C ASN A 244 -21.24 -9.81 -3.08
N LEU A 245 -21.05 -10.09 -1.80
CA LEU A 245 -22.09 -10.39 -0.81
C LEU A 245 -22.61 -9.14 -0.08
N ALA A 246 -22.17 -7.92 -0.40
CA ALA A 246 -22.56 -6.73 0.35
C ALA A 246 -24.09 -6.51 0.36
N GLY A 247 -24.75 -6.77 -0.77
CA GLY A 247 -26.22 -6.72 -0.88
C GLY A 247 -26.93 -7.88 -0.16
N ALA A 248 -26.35 -9.07 -0.15
CA ALA A 248 -26.92 -10.25 0.52
C ALA A 248 -26.68 -10.26 2.05
N MET A 249 -25.61 -9.60 2.52
CA MET A 249 -25.19 -9.55 3.92
C MET A 249 -24.94 -8.11 4.41
N PRO A 250 -25.91 -7.19 4.28
CA PRO A 250 -25.69 -5.76 4.52
C PRO A 250 -25.31 -5.43 5.97
N LYS A 251 -25.84 -6.20 6.95
CA LYS A 251 -25.46 -6.05 8.37
C LYS A 251 -23.98 -6.37 8.60
N LYS A 252 -23.44 -7.38 7.91
CA LYS A 252 -22.04 -7.77 8.02
C LYS A 252 -21.13 -6.75 7.35
N ALA A 253 -21.49 -6.32 6.13
CA ALA A 253 -20.76 -5.27 5.42
C ALA A 253 -20.68 -4.00 6.27
N LYS A 254 -21.81 -3.52 6.81
CA LYS A 254 -21.85 -2.34 7.70
C LYS A 254 -21.00 -2.52 8.96
N SER A 255 -21.03 -3.69 9.60
CA SER A 255 -20.25 -3.97 10.80
C SER A 255 -18.73 -3.97 10.52
N MET A 256 -18.29 -4.63 9.45
CA MET A 256 -16.89 -4.60 9.03
C MET A 256 -16.46 -3.20 8.62
N ASN A 257 -17.34 -2.45 7.96
CA ASN A 257 -17.07 -1.07 7.55
C ASN A 257 -16.88 -0.16 8.77
N ALA A 258 -17.65 -0.35 9.83
CA ALA A 258 -17.47 0.37 11.09
C ALA A 258 -16.13 0.03 11.76
N LYS A 259 -15.71 -1.25 11.76
CA LYS A 259 -14.39 -1.65 12.26
C LYS A 259 -13.25 -1.03 11.44
N LEU A 260 -13.36 -1.07 10.11
CA LEU A 260 -12.43 -0.40 9.19
C LEU A 260 -12.30 1.10 9.52
N SER A 261 -13.44 1.80 9.66
CA SER A 261 -13.43 3.23 10.04
C SER A 261 -12.73 3.46 11.39
N GLY A 262 -13.02 2.64 12.41
CA GLY A 262 -12.39 2.76 13.71
C GLY A 262 -10.85 2.67 13.65
N ARG A 263 -10.34 1.69 12.90
CA ARG A 263 -8.88 1.50 12.72
C ARG A 263 -8.25 2.64 11.91
N LEU A 264 -8.90 3.10 10.84
CA LEU A 264 -8.43 4.24 10.07
C LEU A 264 -8.39 5.53 10.91
N THR A 265 -9.38 5.74 11.78
CA THR A 265 -9.41 6.86 12.74
C THR A 265 -8.26 6.76 13.75
N GLU A 266 -8.04 5.58 14.33
CA GLU A 266 -6.93 5.31 15.26
C GLU A 266 -5.57 5.66 14.63
N MET A 267 -5.36 5.22 13.37
CA MET A 267 -4.15 5.50 12.58
C MET A 267 -4.03 6.97 12.13
N LYS A 268 -5.06 7.80 12.35
CA LYS A 268 -5.17 9.16 11.78
C LYS A 268 -4.97 9.16 10.26
N ALA A 269 -5.53 8.14 9.60
CA ALA A 269 -5.41 7.94 8.16
C ALA A 269 -5.97 9.12 7.37
N SER A 270 -5.38 9.40 6.20
CA SER A 270 -5.88 10.44 5.30
C SER A 270 -6.68 9.85 4.16
N TYR A 271 -7.88 10.40 3.95
CA TYR A 271 -8.80 9.98 2.92
C TYR A 271 -8.59 10.77 1.62
N PRO A 272 -9.06 10.25 0.47
CA PRO A 272 -9.20 11.07 -0.72
C PRO A 272 -10.28 12.15 -0.51
N TYR A 273 -10.17 13.22 -1.29
CA TYR A 273 -11.07 14.37 -1.27
C TYR A 273 -11.69 14.56 -2.64
N TYR A 274 -12.86 15.16 -2.69
CA TYR A 274 -13.44 15.57 -3.97
C TYR A 274 -12.62 16.71 -4.57
N ASN A 275 -12.35 16.59 -5.87
CA ASN A 275 -11.67 17.61 -6.64
C ASN A 275 -12.69 18.59 -7.22
N PRO A 276 -12.68 19.88 -6.84
CA PRO A 276 -13.60 20.87 -7.38
C PRO A 276 -13.44 21.12 -8.89
N HIS A 277 -12.30 20.72 -9.46
CA HIS A 277 -12.01 20.79 -10.90
C HIS A 277 -12.35 19.49 -11.66
N PHE A 278 -12.95 18.49 -10.99
CA PHE A 278 -13.42 17.30 -11.68
C PHE A 278 -14.38 17.70 -12.81
N LYS A 279 -14.27 17.09 -13.99
CA LYS A 279 -15.00 17.56 -15.18
C LYS A 279 -16.51 17.33 -15.07
N ASP A 280 -16.92 16.26 -14.39
CA ASP A 280 -18.31 15.87 -14.29
C ASP A 280 -18.98 16.54 -13.07
N ALA A 281 -20.29 16.34 -12.95
CA ALA A 281 -21.09 16.95 -11.90
C ALA A 281 -20.90 16.18 -10.58
N LEU A 282 -20.54 16.89 -9.52
CA LEU A 282 -20.53 16.35 -8.16
C LEU A 282 -21.50 17.15 -7.31
N ALA A 283 -22.22 16.48 -6.41
CA ALA A 283 -23.11 17.14 -5.48
C ALA A 283 -22.36 18.19 -4.66
N ASN A 284 -22.96 19.38 -4.50
CA ASN A 284 -22.43 20.50 -3.71
C ASN A 284 -21.15 21.16 -4.27
N LYS A 285 -20.72 20.83 -5.49
CA LYS A 285 -19.50 21.39 -6.12
C LYS A 285 -19.55 22.92 -6.26
N GLU A 286 -20.74 23.48 -6.46
CA GLU A 286 -20.99 24.92 -6.54
C GLU A 286 -20.85 25.65 -5.20
N THR A 287 -20.87 24.92 -4.08
CA THR A 287 -20.80 25.48 -2.72
C THR A 287 -19.37 25.57 -2.17
N VAL A 288 -18.39 25.04 -2.93
CA VAL A 288 -16.98 24.91 -2.55
C VAL A 288 -16.38 26.28 -2.18
N PRO A 289 -15.68 26.41 -1.04
CA PRO A 289 -15.09 27.66 -0.59
C PRO A 289 -13.96 28.14 -1.51
N SER A 290 -13.64 29.43 -1.46
CA SER A 290 -12.55 30.02 -2.23
C SER A 290 -11.63 30.86 -1.36
N ILE A 291 -10.33 30.83 -1.67
CA ILE A 291 -9.36 31.72 -1.01
C ILE A 291 -9.36 33.07 -1.73
N GLN A 292 -9.53 34.13 -0.93
CA GLN A 292 -9.64 35.51 -1.39
C GLN A 292 -8.28 36.21 -1.39
N SER A 293 -7.50 36.00 -0.33
CA SER A 293 -6.19 36.63 -0.17
C SER A 293 -5.32 35.86 0.83
N PHE A 294 -4.04 36.19 0.85
CA PHE A 294 -3.10 35.69 1.84
C PHE A 294 -2.18 36.81 2.33
N ALA A 295 -1.64 36.63 3.53
CA ALA A 295 -0.63 37.49 4.12
C ALA A 295 0.44 36.64 4.80
N LYS A 296 1.68 37.15 4.82
CA LYS A 296 2.80 36.52 5.51
C LYS A 296 3.46 37.55 6.43
N ASN A 297 3.57 37.23 7.71
CA ASN A 297 4.26 38.04 8.72
C ASN A 297 5.31 37.17 9.42
N GLY A 298 6.58 37.36 9.05
CA GLY A 298 7.64 36.44 9.46
C GLY A 298 7.34 35.01 9.02
N ASP A 299 7.29 34.10 9.99
CA ASP A 299 7.00 32.67 9.77
C ASP A 299 5.50 32.33 9.90
N VAL A 300 4.64 33.32 10.20
CA VAL A 300 3.19 33.11 10.25
C VAL A 300 2.57 33.47 8.90
N VAL A 301 1.83 32.53 8.33
CA VAL A 301 1.04 32.73 7.12
C VAL A 301 -0.44 32.71 7.48
N GLU A 302 -1.16 33.67 6.92
CA GLU A 302 -2.60 33.82 7.07
C GLU A 302 -3.27 33.76 5.71
N PHE A 303 -4.40 33.07 5.63
CA PHE A 303 -5.23 32.98 4.43
C PHE A 303 -6.64 33.41 4.77
N PHE A 304 -7.24 34.25 3.94
CA PHE A 304 -8.61 34.72 4.09
C PHE A 304 -9.45 34.03 3.03
N TYR A 305 -10.51 33.37 3.45
CA TYR A 305 -11.37 32.58 2.58
C TYR A 305 -12.82 33.07 2.64
N GLN A 306 -13.60 32.64 1.65
CA GLN A 306 -15.03 32.85 1.59
C GLN A 306 -15.70 31.48 1.47
N GLU A 307 -16.69 31.23 2.31
CA GLU A 307 -17.60 30.10 2.18
C GLU A 307 -18.64 30.46 1.11
N ASN A 308 -18.83 29.58 0.12
CA ASN A 308 -19.78 29.78 -0.98
C ASN A 308 -21.06 28.94 -0.79
N GLY A 309 -21.32 28.52 0.44
CA GLY A 309 -22.43 27.65 0.83
C GLY A 309 -21.99 26.54 1.77
N ALA A 310 -20.83 25.93 1.50
CA ALA A 310 -20.24 24.91 2.36
C ALA A 310 -19.29 25.52 3.39
N LYS A 311 -19.35 24.99 4.61
CA LYS A 311 -18.46 25.40 5.70
C LYS A 311 -17.06 24.81 5.56
N VAL A 312 -16.04 25.60 5.83
CA VAL A 312 -14.66 25.09 5.98
C VAL A 312 -14.54 24.42 7.34
N VAL A 313 -14.27 23.11 7.34
CA VAL A 313 -14.19 22.31 8.59
C VAL A 313 -12.76 21.96 8.95
N ARG A 314 -11.81 22.03 8.00
CA ARG A 314 -10.39 21.77 8.25
C ARG A 314 -9.51 22.54 7.28
N ALA A 315 -8.33 22.91 7.76
CA ALA A 315 -7.26 23.44 6.92
C ALA A 315 -5.94 22.71 7.19
N GLN A 316 -5.09 22.61 6.17
CA GLN A 316 -3.79 21.95 6.24
C GLN A 316 -2.74 22.80 5.53
N LEU A 317 -1.62 23.06 6.22
CA LEU A 317 -0.42 23.58 5.60
C LEU A 317 0.35 22.41 4.98
N ILE A 318 0.61 22.50 3.69
CA ILE A 318 1.52 21.62 2.95
C ILE A 318 2.79 22.42 2.67
N TYR A 319 3.96 21.89 3.03
CA TYR A 319 5.22 22.64 2.93
C TYR A 319 6.38 21.74 2.52
N THR A 320 7.42 22.33 1.95
CA THR A 320 8.67 21.64 1.60
C THR A 320 9.88 22.41 2.09
N LEU A 321 10.93 21.68 2.47
CA LEU A 321 12.21 22.23 2.90
C LEU A 321 13.22 22.36 1.75
N ASN A 322 12.91 21.80 0.57
CA ASN A 322 13.83 21.71 -0.56
C ASN A 322 13.18 22.01 -1.92
N GLY A 323 12.09 22.79 -1.92
CA GLY A 323 11.39 23.20 -3.12
C GLY A 323 12.22 24.10 -4.04
N GLY A 324 11.90 24.06 -5.34
CA GLY A 324 12.64 24.77 -6.39
C GLY A 324 13.82 23.98 -6.97
N GLY A 325 14.02 22.73 -6.51
CA GLY A 325 15.00 21.78 -7.03
C GLY A 325 14.48 20.94 -8.21
N LYS A 326 15.08 19.76 -8.44
CA LYS A 326 14.53 18.80 -9.40
C LYS A 326 13.30 18.12 -8.79
N VAL A 327 12.31 17.87 -9.66
CA VAL A 327 10.96 17.36 -9.33
C VAL A 327 10.94 16.17 -8.39
N PHE A 328 11.78 15.18 -8.66
CA PHE A 328 11.78 13.90 -7.94
C PHE A 328 12.46 13.97 -6.58
N ASP A 329 13.09 15.10 -6.28
CA ASP A 329 13.85 15.28 -5.05
C ASP A 329 13.04 16.08 -4.02
N GLU A 330 11.92 16.72 -4.39
CA GLU A 330 11.10 17.52 -3.48
C GLU A 330 10.29 16.65 -2.51
N GLU A 331 10.48 16.86 -1.21
CA GLU A 331 9.68 16.22 -0.17
C GLU A 331 8.69 17.23 0.42
N TRP A 332 7.41 16.83 0.45
CA TRP A 332 6.32 17.66 0.91
C TRP A 332 5.69 17.07 2.17
N PHE A 333 5.60 17.90 3.20
CA PHE A 333 5.10 17.56 4.52
C PHE A 333 3.74 18.22 4.75
N ARG A 334 2.93 17.60 5.61
CA ARG A 334 1.61 18.10 5.98
C ARG A 334 1.54 18.42 7.46
N LYS A 335 0.95 19.55 7.80
CA LYS A 335 0.63 19.95 9.18
C LYS A 335 -0.78 20.56 9.25
N PRO A 336 -1.55 20.35 10.33
CA PRO A 336 -2.79 21.08 10.54
C PRO A 336 -2.58 22.60 10.55
N ALA A 337 -3.53 23.35 9.98
CA ALA A 337 -3.62 24.79 10.10
C ALA A 337 -4.85 25.18 10.94
N SER A 338 -4.77 26.28 11.66
CA SER A 338 -5.82 26.71 12.59
C SER A 338 -6.89 27.49 11.86
N LEU A 339 -8.16 27.08 12.01
CA LEU A 339 -9.31 27.90 11.62
C LEU A 339 -9.51 28.98 12.68
N MET A 340 -9.58 30.23 12.23
CA MET A 340 -9.75 31.42 13.05
C MET A 340 -11.10 32.07 12.74
N PRO A 341 -11.64 32.91 13.65
CA PRO A 341 -12.83 33.71 13.36
C PRO A 341 -12.67 34.57 12.11
N SER A 342 -13.80 34.99 11.53
CA SER A 342 -13.85 35.87 10.36
C SER A 342 -13.21 35.26 9.10
N SER A 343 -13.46 33.97 8.86
CA SER A 343 -13.01 33.23 7.68
C SER A 343 -11.51 33.36 7.41
N LYS A 344 -10.73 33.17 8.47
CA LYS A 344 -9.27 33.25 8.43
C LYS A 344 -8.64 31.91 8.81
N ILE A 345 -7.54 31.56 8.17
CA ILE A 345 -6.69 30.41 8.49
C ILE A 345 -5.34 30.96 8.92
N SER A 346 -4.72 30.37 9.94
CA SER A 346 -3.37 30.71 10.36
C SER A 346 -2.52 29.44 10.51
N ALA A 347 -1.29 29.51 10.01
CA ALA A 347 -0.30 28.46 10.19
C ALA A 347 1.10 29.05 10.38
N THR A 348 1.92 28.39 11.20
CA THR A 348 3.35 28.71 11.34
C THR A 348 4.15 27.81 10.41
N LEU A 349 4.93 28.42 9.52
CA LEU A 349 5.88 27.76 8.64
C LEU A 349 6.99 27.12 9.47
N PRO A 350 7.25 25.82 9.31
CA PRO A 350 8.40 25.18 9.94
C PRO A 350 9.72 25.79 9.47
N LYS A 351 10.72 25.79 10.37
CA LYS A 351 12.04 26.32 10.05
C LYS A 351 12.62 25.62 8.81
N GLY A 352 13.14 26.40 7.87
CA GLY A 352 13.70 25.90 6.61
C GLY A 352 12.66 25.70 5.50
N THR A 353 11.39 26.04 5.73
CA THR A 353 10.39 26.01 4.65
C THR A 353 10.83 26.91 3.50
N THR A 354 10.78 26.35 2.29
CA THR A 354 11.11 27.05 1.04
C THR A 354 9.86 27.40 0.27
N HIS A 355 8.91 26.47 0.19
CA HIS A 355 7.63 26.64 -0.49
C HIS A 355 6.49 26.03 0.32
N TYR A 356 5.27 26.55 0.14
CA TYR A 356 4.09 26.07 0.84
C TYR A 356 2.80 26.28 0.04
N VAL A 357 1.80 25.47 0.38
CA VAL A 357 0.42 25.48 -0.13
C VAL A 357 -0.50 25.36 1.07
N ILE A 358 -1.67 26.00 1.03
CA ILE A 358 -2.74 25.74 1.99
C ILE A 358 -3.83 24.89 1.32
N ASN A 359 -4.29 23.87 2.03
CA ASN A 359 -5.48 23.10 1.64
C ASN A 359 -6.64 23.47 2.58
N LEU A 360 -7.80 23.76 2.00
CA LEU A 360 -9.09 23.89 2.68
C LEU A 360 -9.90 22.64 2.40
N ILE A 361 -10.53 22.10 3.43
CA ILE A 361 -11.46 20.99 3.33
C ILE A 361 -12.80 21.46 3.88
N ASP A 362 -13.85 21.33 3.08
CA ASP A 362 -15.21 21.70 3.46
C ASP A 362 -16.01 20.53 4.07
N GLU A 363 -17.20 20.83 4.57
CA GLU A 363 -18.10 19.83 5.18
C GLU A 363 -18.63 18.78 4.18
N ASN A 364 -18.48 19.03 2.88
CA ASN A 364 -18.82 18.11 1.80
C ASN A 364 -17.61 17.30 1.29
N ASN A 365 -16.46 17.41 1.97
CA ASN A 365 -15.20 16.71 1.66
C ASN A 365 -14.52 17.14 0.34
N PHE A 366 -14.83 18.33 -0.19
CA PHE A 366 -14.01 18.93 -1.26
C PHE A 366 -12.72 19.48 -0.68
N LEU A 367 -11.63 19.33 -1.44
CA LEU A 367 -10.34 19.94 -1.12
C LEU A 367 -9.99 21.02 -2.14
N VAL A 368 -9.73 22.23 -1.65
CA VAL A 368 -9.24 23.36 -2.43
C VAL A 368 -7.81 23.66 -2.00
N SER A 369 -6.89 23.73 -2.96
CA SER A 369 -5.52 24.14 -2.71
C SER A 369 -5.32 25.60 -3.12
N TYR A 370 -4.48 26.33 -2.36
CA TYR A 370 -4.00 27.64 -2.77
C TYR A 370 -2.48 27.78 -2.55
N PRO A 371 -1.74 28.24 -3.57
CA PRO A 371 -2.23 28.52 -4.92
C PRO A 371 -2.70 27.22 -5.59
N ASP A 372 -3.47 27.34 -6.66
CA ASP A 372 -4.09 26.17 -7.29
C ASP A 372 -3.02 25.22 -7.87
N VAL A 373 -3.11 23.93 -7.49
CA VAL A 373 -2.17 22.85 -7.85
C VAL A 373 -2.87 21.80 -8.73
N ASP A 374 -3.77 22.24 -9.60
CA ASP A 374 -4.50 21.39 -10.53
C ASP A 374 -3.63 20.84 -11.68
N LYS A 375 -4.24 19.99 -12.51
CA LYS A 375 -3.56 19.35 -13.65
C LYS A 375 -3.18 20.36 -14.75
N ALA A 376 -3.85 21.51 -14.83
CA ALA A 376 -3.60 22.55 -15.82
C ALA A 376 -2.44 23.47 -15.40
N THR A 377 -2.20 23.65 -14.10
CA THR A 377 -1.07 24.42 -13.54
C THR A 377 0.15 23.55 -13.23
N ARG A 378 -0.01 22.22 -13.14
CA ARG A 378 1.09 21.25 -13.07
C ARG A 378 1.91 21.24 -14.37
N ASN A 379 2.90 22.14 -14.43
CA ASN A 379 4.14 21.83 -15.14
C ASN A 379 4.85 20.66 -14.43
N LYS A 380 5.94 20.13 -14.97
CA LYS A 380 6.65 18.98 -14.38
C LYS A 380 7.02 19.13 -12.89
N ASN A 381 6.86 20.31 -12.27
CA ASN A 381 7.27 20.63 -10.91
C ASN A 381 6.07 21.15 -10.08
N ALA A 382 5.99 20.81 -8.78
CA ALA A 382 4.98 21.33 -7.86
C ALA A 382 5.33 22.72 -7.30
N SER A 383 6.59 22.94 -6.90
CA SER A 383 7.06 24.21 -6.33
C SER A 383 6.79 25.48 -7.15
N PRO A 384 6.83 25.48 -8.50
CA PRO A 384 6.51 26.69 -9.29
C PRO A 384 5.08 27.19 -9.16
N THR A 385 4.16 26.36 -8.67
CA THR A 385 2.78 26.76 -8.37
C THR A 385 2.59 27.13 -6.89
N ALA A 386 3.52 26.75 -6.02
CA ALA A 386 3.42 27.00 -4.59
C ALA A 386 3.94 28.40 -4.20
N LEU A 387 3.55 28.88 -3.02
CA LEU A 387 4.05 30.14 -2.49
C LEU A 387 5.50 29.97 -2.04
N SER A 388 6.39 30.84 -2.53
CA SER A 388 7.77 30.95 -2.03
C SER A 388 7.79 31.64 -0.67
N VAL A 389 8.69 31.21 0.21
CA VAL A 389 9.02 31.92 1.47
C VAL A 389 9.94 33.12 1.22
N LYS A 390 10.78 33.04 0.17
CA LYS A 390 11.69 34.10 -0.28
C LYS A 390 10.95 35.23 -0.98
#